data_AF-A0A4Q2J8V9-F1
#
_entry.id   AF-A0A4Q2J8V9-F1
#
_cell.length_a   1.000
_cell.length_b   1.000
_cell.length_c   1.000
_cell.angle_alpha   90.00
_cell.angle_beta   90.00
_cell.angle_gamma   90.00
#
_symmetry.space_group_name_H-M   'P 1'
#
loop_
_entity.id
_entity.type
_entity.pdbx_description
1 polymer ?
#
loop_
_entity_poly.entity_id
_entity_poly.type
_entity_poly.pdbx_seq_one_letter_code
_entity_poly.pdbx_strand_id
1 'polypeptide(L)'
;MSGADAAALADLAGEHLDLVRAPFTLPRSRLMAFRSADGADGTLRVHTSEYERSLEECIVLDALRVRGSDGEVLPVTRVRPHEIVLGDGAAGVTFAGTGALAVGVATGVEASVEWDTGEGLQSLRVGGRHAASVVFDVDADRTVEFARSAEYASLRSATEATWLDWFGRCPTVRDDLQAMTAFCWWVLGANIVELPQLGEARAVVPSKIGYVGLWQWDAYFIAVGLRHGDPALAREQLDLALRFPTADGQLPDVVHELGVLASSDDLPASDRETLRRAGSAVADPAAP
;
A
#
# COMPACT_ATOMS: atom_id res chain seq x y z
N MET A 1 -16.37 13.74 -15.20
CA MET A 1 -14.95 14.10 -15.01
C MET A 1 -14.19 13.59 -16.22
N SER A 2 -13.35 14.42 -16.84
CA SER A 2 -12.51 14.00 -17.97
C SER A 2 -11.25 13.27 -17.47
N GLY A 3 -10.55 12.55 -18.34
CA GLY A 3 -9.24 11.96 -17.98
C GLY A 3 -8.17 13.00 -17.61
N ALA A 4 -8.26 14.22 -18.16
CA ALA A 4 -7.37 15.32 -17.81
C ALA A 4 -7.60 15.81 -16.37
N ASP A 5 -8.84 15.78 -15.89
CA ASP A 5 -9.17 16.15 -14.52
C ASP A 5 -8.61 15.12 -13.53
N ALA A 6 -8.68 13.83 -13.86
CA ALA A 6 -8.15 12.76 -13.02
C ALA A 6 -6.61 12.84 -12.85
N ALA A 7 -5.90 13.18 -13.93
CA ALA A 7 -4.45 13.38 -13.88
C ALA A 7 -4.07 14.58 -13.00
N ALA A 8 -4.81 15.69 -13.10
CA ALA A 8 -4.59 16.85 -12.25
C ALA A 8 -4.83 16.52 -10.76
N LEU A 9 -5.87 15.75 -10.44
CA LEU A 9 -6.13 15.29 -9.07
C LEU A 9 -5.02 14.35 -8.56
N ALA A 10 -4.51 13.46 -9.41
CA ALA A 10 -3.39 12.60 -9.06
C ALA A 10 -2.11 13.39 -8.75
N ASP A 11 -1.85 14.45 -9.51
CA ASP A 11 -0.73 15.36 -9.26
C ASP A 11 -0.90 16.13 -7.95
N LEU A 12 -2.10 16.65 -7.65
CA LEU A 12 -2.40 17.30 -6.37
C LEU A 12 -2.19 16.37 -5.18
N ALA A 13 -2.63 15.10 -5.28
CA ALA A 13 -2.39 14.11 -4.24
C ALA A 13 -0.88 13.81 -4.10
N GLY A 14 -0.14 13.79 -5.21
CA GLY A 14 1.30 13.57 -5.27
C GLY A 14 2.12 14.56 -4.44
N GLU A 15 1.65 15.80 -4.26
CA GLU A 15 2.31 16.83 -3.44
C GLU A 15 2.41 16.43 -1.95
N HIS A 16 1.61 15.46 -1.51
CA HIS A 16 1.60 14.95 -0.14
C HIS A 16 2.34 13.62 0.03
N LEU A 17 2.86 13.01 -1.04
CA LEU A 17 3.52 11.71 -1.00
C LEU A 17 5.02 11.88 -0.73
N ASP A 18 5.41 11.77 0.53
CA ASP A 18 6.79 12.03 0.99
C ASP A 18 7.66 10.78 1.17
N LEU A 19 7.08 9.57 1.04
CA LEU A 19 7.71 8.27 1.32
C LEU A 19 8.19 8.11 2.77
N VAL A 20 7.84 9.02 3.67
CA VAL A 20 8.22 8.98 5.08
C VAL A 20 6.97 8.73 5.93
N ARG A 21 5.96 9.57 5.75
CA ARG A 21 4.64 9.44 6.39
C ARG A 21 3.66 8.72 5.47
N ALA A 22 3.73 8.99 4.18
CA ALA A 22 2.89 8.37 3.17
C ALA A 22 3.72 7.38 2.33
N PRO A 23 3.47 6.06 2.44
CA PRO A 23 4.16 5.09 1.59
C PRO A 23 3.76 5.23 0.13
N PHE A 24 4.64 4.78 -0.75
CA PHE A 24 4.24 4.38 -2.08
C PHE A 24 3.57 3.01 -2.01
N THR A 25 2.30 2.92 -2.41
CA THR A 25 1.51 1.69 -2.41
C THR A 25 0.47 1.73 -3.55
N LEU A 26 -0.20 0.60 -3.79
CA LEU A 26 -1.25 0.43 -4.79
C LEU A 26 -2.54 -0.06 -4.10
N PRO A 27 -3.75 0.32 -4.59
CA PRO A 27 -4.98 -0.32 -4.15
C PRO A 27 -4.88 -1.85 -4.27
N ARG A 28 -5.37 -2.57 -3.27
CA ARG A 28 -5.32 -4.05 -3.14
C ARG A 28 -3.93 -4.65 -2.92
N SER A 29 -2.85 -3.88 -3.10
CA SER A 29 -1.50 -4.36 -2.81
C SER A 29 -1.24 -4.44 -1.31
N ARG A 30 -0.51 -5.48 -0.90
CA ARG A 30 0.05 -5.60 0.45
C ARG A 30 1.43 -4.94 0.57
N LEU A 31 2.01 -4.44 -0.52
CA LEU A 31 3.34 -3.85 -0.48
C LEU A 31 3.28 -2.35 -0.22
N MET A 32 4.24 -1.89 0.57
CA MET A 32 4.50 -0.48 0.86
C MET A 32 5.98 -0.19 0.71
N ALA A 33 6.32 0.84 -0.05
CA ALA A 33 7.69 1.33 -0.15
C ALA A 33 7.82 2.67 0.58
N PHE A 34 8.82 2.74 1.45
CA PHE A 34 9.20 3.95 2.19
C PHE A 34 10.63 4.34 1.82
N ARG A 35 10.97 5.60 2.03
CA ARG A 35 12.35 6.07 2.03
C ARG A 35 13.08 5.48 3.23
N SER A 36 14.27 4.93 3.01
CA SER A 36 15.13 4.46 4.10
C SER A 36 15.64 5.65 4.92
N ALA A 37 15.49 5.59 6.25
CA ALA A 37 15.97 6.62 7.17
C ALA A 37 17.51 6.66 7.26
N ASP A 38 18.15 5.51 7.09
CA ASP A 38 19.61 5.32 7.28
C ASP A 38 20.37 5.21 5.96
N GLY A 39 19.65 5.33 4.82
CA GLY A 39 20.20 5.19 3.48
C GLY A 39 20.56 6.52 2.81
N ALA A 40 21.29 6.43 1.69
CA ALA A 40 21.42 7.57 0.78
C ALA A 40 20.05 7.98 0.24
N ASP A 41 19.87 9.25 -0.10
CA ASP A 41 18.71 9.71 -0.86
C ASP A 41 18.53 8.84 -2.11
N GLY A 42 17.29 8.37 -2.36
CA GLY A 42 17.01 7.36 -3.39
C GLY A 42 16.91 5.92 -2.88
N THR A 43 17.31 5.64 -1.65
CA THR A 43 17.20 4.29 -1.06
C THR A 43 15.81 4.07 -0.47
N LEU A 44 15.14 3.00 -0.90
CA LEU A 44 13.83 2.58 -0.42
C LEU A 44 13.94 1.35 0.49
N ARG A 45 13.01 1.22 1.44
CA ARG A 45 12.67 -0.04 2.12
C ARG A 45 11.30 -0.50 1.66
N VAL A 46 11.13 -1.79 1.48
CA VAL A 46 9.86 -2.38 1.08
C VAL A 46 9.35 -3.28 2.18
N HIS A 47 8.08 -3.14 2.51
CA HIS A 47 7.40 -3.86 3.57
C HIS A 47 6.12 -4.49 3.05
N THR A 48 5.71 -5.60 3.67
CA THR A 48 4.32 -6.07 3.61
C THR A 48 3.43 -5.31 4.60
N SER A 49 2.13 -5.33 4.33
CA SER A 49 1.06 -4.78 5.16
C SER A 49 0.33 -5.96 5.80
N GLU A 50 0.58 -6.17 7.09
CA GLU A 50 0.06 -7.32 7.85
C GLU A 50 -0.69 -6.86 9.11
N TYR A 51 -1.73 -7.61 9.48
CA TYR A 51 -2.54 -7.31 10.65
C TYR A 51 -1.73 -7.47 11.95
N GLU A 52 -1.74 -6.44 12.79
CA GLU A 52 -1.08 -6.37 14.11
C GLU A 52 0.43 -6.66 14.11
N ARG A 53 1.09 -6.43 12.97
CA ARG A 53 2.56 -6.50 12.89
C ARG A 53 3.13 -5.12 12.71
N SER A 54 4.27 -4.89 13.37
CA SER A 54 5.05 -3.67 13.18
C SER A 54 5.68 -3.64 11.78
N LEU A 55 6.04 -2.44 11.30
CA LEU A 55 6.72 -2.31 10.00
C LEU A 55 8.07 -3.02 10.00
N GLU A 56 8.77 -2.98 11.13
CA GLU A 56 10.08 -3.61 11.34
C GLU A 56 9.99 -5.13 11.22
N GLU A 57 8.88 -5.73 11.63
CA GLU A 57 8.62 -7.15 11.47
C GLU A 57 8.17 -7.53 10.07
N CYS A 58 7.79 -6.57 9.22
CA CYS A 58 7.23 -6.79 7.89
C CYS A 58 8.18 -6.42 6.75
N ILE A 59 9.49 -6.27 7.02
CA ILE A 59 10.47 -5.95 5.98
C ILE A 59 10.58 -7.08 4.96
N VAL A 60 10.62 -6.70 3.68
CA VAL A 60 10.83 -7.57 2.50
C VAL A 60 12.14 -7.21 1.81
N LEU A 61 12.39 -5.91 1.62
CA LEU A 61 13.67 -5.39 1.14
C LEU A 61 14.20 -4.35 2.12
N ASP A 62 15.35 -4.64 2.74
CA ASP A 62 16.07 -3.74 3.63
C ASP A 62 16.67 -2.54 2.90
N ALA A 63 16.97 -2.73 1.62
CA ALA A 63 17.37 -1.66 0.71
C ALA A 63 16.92 -2.00 -0.70
N LEU A 64 16.43 -0.99 -1.42
CA LEU A 64 16.23 -1.00 -2.86
C LEU A 64 16.65 0.36 -3.41
N ARG A 65 17.62 0.39 -4.34
CA ARG A 65 18.16 1.64 -4.88
C ARG A 65 18.66 1.47 -6.30
N VAL A 66 18.73 2.57 -7.04
CA VAL A 66 19.30 2.60 -8.39
C VAL A 66 20.57 3.44 -8.37
N ARG A 67 21.67 2.89 -8.90
CA ARG A 67 22.93 3.60 -9.10
C ARG A 67 23.13 3.99 -10.55
N GLY A 68 23.46 5.25 -10.79
CA GLY A 68 23.80 5.77 -12.11
C GLY A 68 25.09 5.16 -12.67
N SER A 69 25.45 5.58 -13.89
CA SER A 69 26.70 5.18 -14.53
C SER A 69 27.95 5.72 -13.82
N ASP A 70 27.79 6.82 -13.07
CA ASP A 70 28.81 7.41 -12.20
C ASP A 70 29.01 6.61 -10.89
N GLY A 71 28.15 5.63 -10.61
CA GLY A 71 28.18 4.82 -9.41
C GLY A 71 27.44 5.44 -8.22
N GLU A 72 26.87 6.65 -8.37
CA GLU A 72 26.12 7.31 -7.30
C GLU A 72 24.67 6.84 -7.26
N VAL A 73 24.04 6.89 -6.08
CA VAL A 73 22.63 6.55 -5.94
C VAL A 73 21.78 7.67 -6.55
N LEU A 74 20.85 7.31 -7.43
CA LEU A 74 19.92 8.27 -8.02
C LEU A 74 18.90 8.72 -6.95
N PRO A 75 18.83 10.02 -6.63
CA PRO A 75 17.94 10.51 -5.58
C PRO A 75 16.47 10.42 -5.99
N VAL A 76 15.56 10.40 -5.02
CA VAL A 76 14.12 10.57 -5.32
C VAL A 76 13.86 12.02 -5.67
N THR A 77 13.40 12.27 -6.89
CA THR A 77 13.17 13.63 -7.42
C THR A 77 11.70 14.01 -7.45
N ARG A 78 10.80 13.03 -7.61
CA ARG A 78 9.35 13.24 -7.52
C ARG A 78 8.66 11.95 -7.12
N VAL A 79 7.52 12.07 -6.43
CA VAL A 79 6.65 10.95 -6.11
C VAL A 79 5.28 11.24 -6.70
N ARG A 80 4.73 10.25 -7.40
CA ARG A 80 3.36 10.25 -7.93
C ARG A 80 2.65 9.01 -7.40
N PRO A 81 1.31 8.98 -7.38
CA PRO A 81 0.58 7.78 -6.98
C PRO A 81 1.01 6.51 -7.73
N HIS A 82 1.39 6.64 -9.01
CA HIS A 82 1.76 5.50 -9.86
C HIS A 82 3.27 5.28 -10.04
N GLU A 83 4.13 6.20 -9.60
CA GLU A 83 5.59 6.08 -9.81
C GLU A 83 6.40 6.91 -8.81
N ILE A 84 7.50 6.33 -8.32
CA ILE A 84 8.60 7.07 -7.69
C ILE A 84 9.61 7.39 -8.79
N VAL A 85 9.89 8.67 -9.01
CA VAL A 85 10.82 9.15 -10.04
C VAL A 85 12.20 9.38 -9.43
N LEU A 86 13.22 8.78 -10.03
CA LEU A 86 14.60 8.81 -9.57
C LEU A 86 15.50 9.55 -10.58
N GLY A 87 16.41 10.39 -10.07
CA GLY A 87 17.41 11.09 -10.88
C GLY A 87 16.82 11.88 -12.05
N ASP A 88 15.78 12.69 -11.78
CA ASP A 88 15.09 13.54 -12.76
C ASP A 88 14.50 12.76 -13.96
N GLY A 89 14.05 11.53 -13.70
CA GLY A 89 13.43 10.66 -14.70
C GLY A 89 14.40 9.71 -15.39
N ALA A 90 15.65 9.62 -14.94
CA ALA A 90 16.59 8.61 -15.41
C ALA A 90 16.14 7.19 -15.05
N ALA A 91 15.47 7.02 -13.92
CA ALA A 91 14.89 5.75 -13.47
C ALA A 91 13.58 5.97 -12.72
N GLY A 92 12.86 4.89 -12.47
CA GLY A 92 11.68 4.93 -11.62
C GLY A 92 11.33 3.58 -10.99
N VAL A 93 10.44 3.65 -10.00
CA VAL A 93 9.85 2.51 -9.33
C VAL A 93 8.34 2.57 -9.48
N THR A 94 7.72 1.49 -9.95
CA THR A 94 6.27 1.35 -10.11
C THR A 94 5.82 -0.04 -9.68
N PHE A 95 4.52 -0.32 -9.72
CA PHE A 95 3.97 -1.64 -9.43
C PHE A 95 3.92 -2.53 -10.68
N ALA A 96 4.05 -3.83 -10.47
CA ALA A 96 3.89 -4.87 -11.47
C ALA A 96 2.75 -5.83 -11.08
N GLY A 97 1.59 -5.26 -10.74
CA GLY A 97 0.49 -5.99 -10.08
C GLY A 97 0.46 -5.72 -8.58
N THR A 98 -0.39 -6.42 -7.85
CA THR A 98 -0.61 -6.19 -6.41
C THR A 98 0.50 -6.75 -5.53
N GLY A 99 1.22 -7.77 -5.99
CA GLY A 99 2.29 -8.46 -5.25
C GLY A 99 3.71 -8.15 -5.72
N ALA A 100 3.91 -7.17 -6.61
CA ALA A 100 5.21 -6.96 -7.22
C ALA A 100 5.56 -5.48 -7.48
N LEU A 101 6.86 -5.18 -7.42
CA LEU A 101 7.43 -3.88 -7.76
C LEU A 101 8.35 -4.00 -8.98
N ALA A 102 8.34 -3.01 -9.86
CA ALA A 102 9.25 -2.92 -10.98
C ALA A 102 10.16 -1.69 -10.82
N VAL A 103 11.46 -1.88 -11.04
CA VAL A 103 12.45 -0.82 -11.11
C VAL A 103 13.01 -0.77 -12.52
N GLY A 104 12.83 0.36 -13.19
CA GLY A 104 13.25 0.53 -14.58
C GLY A 104 14.00 1.82 -14.84
N VAL A 105 14.64 1.86 -16.01
CA VAL A 105 15.40 3.03 -16.48
C VAL A 105 14.81 3.58 -17.77
N ALA A 106 14.99 4.87 -18.00
CA ALA A 106 14.62 5.52 -19.24
C ALA A 106 15.44 4.97 -20.43
N THR A 107 14.88 5.11 -21.64
CA THR A 107 15.56 4.68 -22.86
C THR A 107 16.91 5.39 -23.01
N GLY A 108 17.98 4.62 -23.24
CA GLY A 108 19.34 5.16 -23.39
C GLY A 108 20.07 5.41 -22.08
N VAL A 109 19.45 5.17 -20.93
CA VAL A 109 20.10 5.21 -19.62
C VAL A 109 20.64 3.81 -19.28
N GLU A 110 21.83 3.75 -18.70
CA GLU A 110 22.39 2.55 -18.08
C GLU A 110 22.54 2.77 -16.57
N ALA A 111 22.11 1.80 -15.77
CA ALA A 111 22.18 1.87 -14.32
C ALA A 111 22.42 0.48 -13.70
N SER A 112 22.64 0.45 -12.39
CA SER A 112 22.57 -0.77 -11.58
C SER A 112 21.43 -0.68 -10.59
N VAL A 113 20.53 -1.65 -10.58
CA VAL A 113 19.56 -1.82 -9.49
C VAL A 113 20.23 -2.65 -8.40
N GLU A 114 20.24 -2.14 -7.18
CA GLU A 114 20.80 -2.82 -6.00
C GLU A 114 19.70 -3.05 -4.99
N TRP A 115 19.68 -4.23 -4.38
CA TRP A 115 18.71 -4.57 -3.34
C TRP A 115 19.29 -5.52 -2.30
N ASP A 116 18.67 -5.57 -1.12
CA ASP A 116 19.02 -6.46 -0.03
C ASP A 116 17.75 -7.05 0.58
N THR A 117 17.69 -8.39 0.65
CA THR A 117 16.59 -9.17 1.25
C THR A 117 16.92 -9.62 2.69
N GLY A 118 18.03 -9.14 3.27
CA GLY A 118 18.59 -9.62 4.53
C GLY A 118 19.62 -10.74 4.35
N GLU A 119 19.76 -11.28 3.13
CA GLU A 119 20.78 -12.28 2.78
C GLU A 119 22.05 -11.65 2.19
N GLY A 120 22.09 -10.33 2.07
CA GLY A 120 23.21 -9.55 1.58
C GLY A 120 22.91 -8.83 0.26
N LEU A 121 23.69 -7.79 0.00
CA LEU A 121 23.49 -6.90 -1.14
C LEU A 121 23.65 -7.61 -2.49
N GLN A 122 22.62 -7.56 -3.31
CA GLN A 122 22.58 -8.01 -4.69
C GLN A 122 22.55 -6.82 -5.65
N SER A 123 22.99 -7.02 -6.89
CA SER A 123 23.05 -5.96 -7.90
C SER A 123 22.86 -6.48 -9.32
N LEU A 124 22.15 -5.71 -10.14
CA LEU A 124 21.88 -6.05 -11.55
C LEU A 124 21.98 -4.82 -12.44
N ARG A 125 22.75 -4.94 -13.53
CA ARG A 125 22.79 -3.91 -14.58
C ARG A 125 21.50 -3.95 -15.42
N VAL A 126 20.94 -2.77 -15.66
CA VAL A 126 19.74 -2.51 -16.48
C VAL A 126 20.02 -1.42 -17.51
N GLY A 127 19.26 -1.43 -18.61
CA GLY A 127 19.42 -0.49 -19.71
C GLY A 127 20.58 -0.80 -20.66
N GLY A 128 20.73 0.03 -21.69
CA GLY A 128 21.72 -0.18 -22.75
C GLY A 128 21.51 -1.51 -23.48
N ARG A 129 22.48 -2.43 -23.33
CA ARG A 129 22.37 -3.81 -23.87
C ARG A 129 21.57 -4.78 -22.98
N HIS A 130 21.23 -4.36 -21.76
CA HIS A 130 20.49 -5.17 -20.80
C HIS A 130 18.99 -4.86 -20.87
N ALA A 131 18.19 -5.68 -20.20
CA ALA A 131 16.76 -5.42 -20.04
C ALA A 131 16.53 -4.05 -19.36
N ALA A 132 15.41 -3.41 -19.69
CA ALA A 132 15.11 -2.05 -19.22
C ALA A 132 14.72 -2.00 -17.72
N SER A 133 14.30 -3.13 -17.15
CA SER A 133 13.90 -3.21 -15.74
C SER A 133 14.17 -4.55 -15.07
N VAL A 134 14.00 -4.53 -13.75
CA VAL A 134 13.86 -5.71 -12.88
C VAL A 134 12.49 -5.65 -12.22
N VAL A 135 11.81 -6.78 -12.13
CA VAL A 135 10.58 -6.98 -11.36
C VAL A 135 10.92 -7.81 -10.13
N PHE A 136 10.37 -7.43 -8.99
CA PHE A 136 10.46 -8.10 -7.71
C PHE A 136 9.07 -8.60 -7.33
N ASP A 137 8.84 -9.89 -7.46
CA ASP A 137 7.61 -10.56 -7.04
C ASP A 137 7.78 -10.97 -5.56
N VAL A 138 6.79 -10.62 -4.73
CA VAL A 138 6.80 -10.85 -3.30
C VAL A 138 5.65 -11.78 -2.93
N ASP A 139 6.00 -12.95 -2.41
CA ASP A 139 5.03 -13.94 -1.95
C ASP A 139 4.46 -13.59 -0.57
N ALA A 140 3.38 -14.28 -0.20
CA ALA A 140 2.71 -14.09 1.09
C ALA A 140 3.60 -14.43 2.30
N ASP A 141 4.62 -15.28 2.13
CA ASP A 141 5.62 -15.57 3.15
C ASP A 141 6.82 -14.60 3.13
N ARG A 142 6.76 -13.57 2.28
CA ARG A 142 7.79 -12.55 2.02
C ARG A 142 9.01 -13.04 1.25
N THR A 143 8.94 -14.23 0.65
CA THR A 143 9.96 -14.65 -0.32
C THR A 143 9.95 -13.67 -1.49
N VAL A 144 11.15 -13.26 -1.93
CA VAL A 144 11.32 -12.35 -3.06
C VAL A 144 11.95 -13.10 -4.22
N GLU A 145 11.21 -13.19 -5.31
CA GLU A 145 11.75 -13.59 -6.60
C GLU A 145 11.99 -12.34 -7.46
N PHE A 146 13.01 -12.38 -8.32
CA PHE A 146 13.26 -11.28 -9.24
C PHE A 146 13.56 -11.75 -10.65
N ALA A 147 13.08 -10.98 -11.62
CA ALA A 147 13.26 -11.26 -13.04
C ALA A 147 13.57 -9.99 -13.83
N ARG A 148 14.37 -10.13 -14.88
CA ARG A 148 14.56 -9.05 -15.86
C ARG A 148 13.30 -8.88 -16.71
N SER A 149 12.96 -7.65 -17.03
CA SER A 149 11.82 -7.32 -17.87
C SER A 149 12.13 -6.18 -18.85
N ALA A 150 11.48 -6.22 -20.00
CA ALA A 150 11.45 -5.11 -20.96
C ALA A 150 10.17 -4.26 -20.82
N GLU A 151 9.26 -4.66 -19.93
CA GLU A 151 7.88 -4.16 -19.84
C GLU A 151 7.72 -2.97 -18.90
N TYR A 152 8.79 -2.30 -18.45
CA TYR A 152 8.66 -1.20 -17.48
C TYR A 152 7.64 -0.14 -17.89
N ALA A 153 7.66 0.27 -19.16
CA ALA A 153 6.76 1.29 -19.68
C ALA A 153 5.28 0.83 -19.61
N SER A 154 4.99 -0.43 -19.96
CA SER A 154 3.63 -0.97 -19.92
C SER A 154 3.15 -1.16 -18.48
N LEU A 155 4.01 -1.63 -17.57
CA LEU A 155 3.74 -1.75 -16.13
C LEU A 155 3.44 -0.38 -15.49
N ARG A 156 4.25 0.65 -15.80
CA ARG A 156 4.02 2.02 -15.34
C ARG A 156 2.67 2.55 -15.85
N SER A 157 2.37 2.35 -17.13
CA SER A 157 1.09 2.77 -17.72
C SER A 157 -0.12 2.04 -17.12
N ALA A 158 0.00 0.75 -16.79
CA ALA A 158 -1.06 0.00 -16.12
C ALA A 158 -1.32 0.52 -14.68
N THR A 159 -0.24 0.82 -13.95
CA THR A 159 -0.32 1.42 -12.61
C THR A 159 -0.94 2.82 -12.67
N GLU A 160 -0.52 3.63 -13.66
CA GLU A 160 -1.09 4.95 -13.92
C GLU A 160 -2.58 4.87 -14.23
N ALA A 161 -3.00 3.97 -15.12
CA ALA A 161 -4.41 3.76 -15.45
C ALA A 161 -5.25 3.37 -14.23
N THR A 162 -4.73 2.52 -13.34
CA THR A 162 -5.40 2.13 -12.08
C THR A 162 -5.68 3.34 -11.21
N TRP A 163 -4.70 4.22 -11.04
CA TRP A 163 -4.89 5.45 -10.26
C TRP A 163 -5.79 6.46 -10.97
N LEU A 164 -5.67 6.63 -12.28
CA LEU A 164 -6.54 7.54 -13.02
C LEU A 164 -8.01 7.09 -12.99
N ASP A 165 -8.30 5.80 -13.05
CA ASP A 165 -9.66 5.26 -12.84
C ASP A 165 -10.18 5.56 -11.43
N TRP A 166 -9.31 5.43 -10.41
CA TRP A 166 -9.65 5.79 -9.04
C TRP A 166 -9.93 7.30 -8.90
N PHE A 167 -9.05 8.16 -9.41
CA PHE A 167 -9.23 9.62 -9.35
C PHE A 167 -10.38 10.13 -10.21
N GLY A 168 -10.75 9.42 -11.29
CA GLY A 168 -11.93 9.74 -12.10
C GLY A 168 -13.25 9.67 -11.32
N ARG A 169 -13.25 8.97 -10.17
CA ARG A 169 -14.37 8.87 -9.22
C ARG A 169 -14.28 9.87 -8.07
N CYS A 170 -13.19 10.63 -7.94
CA CYS A 170 -13.04 11.61 -6.87
C CYS A 170 -14.16 12.66 -6.95
N PRO A 171 -14.80 13.05 -5.83
CA PRO A 171 -15.84 14.06 -5.88
C PRO A 171 -15.28 15.45 -6.23
N THR A 172 -16.03 16.18 -7.06
CA THR A 172 -15.77 17.60 -7.31
C THR A 172 -16.32 18.42 -6.15
N VAL A 173 -15.46 19.24 -5.55
CA VAL A 173 -15.78 20.14 -4.44
C VAL A 173 -15.39 21.57 -4.79
N ARG A 174 -15.52 22.50 -3.84
CA ARG A 174 -15.03 23.87 -4.00
C ARG A 174 -13.52 23.87 -4.23
N ASP A 175 -13.04 24.73 -5.12
CA ASP A 175 -11.64 24.70 -5.61
C ASP A 175 -10.58 24.73 -4.49
N ASP A 176 -10.80 25.50 -3.43
CA ASP A 176 -9.90 25.60 -2.26
C ASP A 176 -9.82 24.32 -1.43
N LEU A 177 -10.78 23.40 -1.59
CA LEU A 177 -10.82 22.11 -0.89
C LEU A 177 -10.37 20.95 -1.78
N GLN A 178 -10.28 21.15 -3.09
CA GLN A 178 -10.09 20.07 -4.06
C GLN A 178 -8.75 19.34 -3.88
N ALA A 179 -7.68 20.06 -3.52
CA ALA A 179 -6.36 19.45 -3.27
C ALA A 179 -6.41 18.49 -2.06
N MET A 180 -6.98 18.93 -0.93
CA MET A 180 -7.15 18.07 0.23
C MET A 180 -8.11 16.90 -0.05
N THR A 181 -9.19 17.14 -0.81
CA THR A 181 -10.09 16.06 -1.24
C THR A 181 -9.37 15.04 -2.12
N ALA A 182 -8.51 15.46 -3.05
CA ALA A 182 -7.70 14.55 -3.86
C ALA A 182 -6.76 13.70 -2.99
N PHE A 183 -6.10 14.32 -2.00
CA PHE A 183 -5.26 13.58 -1.06
C PHE A 183 -6.07 12.58 -0.22
N CYS A 184 -7.19 12.99 0.38
CA CYS A 184 -8.06 12.06 1.12
C CYS A 184 -8.59 10.93 0.22
N TRP A 185 -8.91 11.22 -1.04
CA TRP A 185 -9.33 10.21 -2.00
C TRP A 185 -8.19 9.23 -2.30
N TRP A 186 -6.95 9.72 -2.46
CA TRP A 186 -5.78 8.86 -2.56
C TRP A 186 -5.64 7.96 -1.32
N VAL A 187 -5.78 8.50 -0.11
CA VAL A 187 -5.70 7.72 1.14
C VAL A 187 -6.72 6.59 1.17
N LEU A 188 -7.96 6.84 0.74
CA LEU A 188 -9.00 5.80 0.65
C LEU A 188 -8.61 4.69 -0.33
N GLY A 189 -8.09 5.05 -1.51
CA GLY A 189 -7.64 4.07 -2.51
C GLY A 189 -6.40 3.30 -2.05
N ALA A 190 -5.43 4.01 -1.50
CA ALA A 190 -4.17 3.48 -1.01
C ALA A 190 -4.37 2.46 0.12
N ASN A 191 -5.45 2.57 0.90
CA ASN A 191 -5.78 1.64 1.98
C ASN A 191 -6.80 0.55 1.58
N ILE A 192 -7.11 0.40 0.29
CA ILE A 192 -7.86 -0.78 -0.16
C ILE A 192 -6.97 -2.02 0.00
N VAL A 193 -7.51 -3.05 0.63
CA VAL A 193 -6.94 -4.39 0.74
C VAL A 193 -7.98 -5.44 0.38
N GLU A 194 -7.51 -6.63 0.05
CA GLU A 194 -8.37 -7.80 -0.14
C GLU A 194 -8.45 -8.63 1.13
N LEU A 195 -9.59 -9.30 1.32
CA LEU A 195 -9.85 -10.29 2.37
C LEU A 195 -10.05 -11.66 1.70
N PRO A 196 -8.97 -12.41 1.39
CA PRO A 196 -9.04 -13.62 0.55
C PRO A 196 -9.97 -14.72 1.08
N GLN A 197 -10.10 -14.85 2.40
CA GLN A 197 -11.02 -15.77 3.06
C GLN A 197 -12.50 -15.44 2.79
N LEU A 198 -12.80 -14.23 2.31
CA LEU A 198 -14.11 -13.77 1.88
C LEU A 198 -14.23 -13.62 0.35
N GLY A 199 -13.32 -14.24 -0.40
CA GLY A 199 -13.25 -14.15 -1.85
C GLY A 199 -12.57 -12.86 -2.31
N GLU A 200 -13.19 -12.17 -3.28
CA GLU A 200 -12.69 -10.90 -3.83
C GLU A 200 -13.13 -9.67 -3.01
N ALA A 201 -13.51 -9.88 -1.74
CA ALA A 201 -14.01 -8.80 -0.89
C ALA A 201 -12.93 -7.75 -0.62
N ARG A 202 -13.31 -6.48 -0.75
CA ARG A 202 -12.43 -5.32 -0.59
C ARG A 202 -12.79 -4.56 0.67
N ALA A 203 -11.81 -4.44 1.56
CA ALA A 203 -11.88 -3.58 2.72
C ALA A 203 -11.02 -2.34 2.50
N VAL A 204 -11.51 -1.17 2.88
CA VAL A 204 -10.68 0.01 3.09
C VAL A 204 -10.32 0.05 4.56
N VAL A 205 -9.04 -0.18 4.85
CA VAL A 205 -8.55 -0.23 6.23
C VAL A 205 -8.20 1.18 6.73
N PRO A 206 -8.18 1.43 8.05
CA PRO A 206 -7.75 2.71 8.58
C PRO A 206 -6.28 3.02 8.25
N SER A 207 -5.44 1.97 8.27
CA SER A 207 -4.02 2.05 7.93
C SER A 207 -3.50 0.68 7.49
N LYS A 208 -2.67 0.67 6.45
CA LYS A 208 -1.88 -0.50 6.03
C LYS A 208 -0.72 -0.84 6.99
N ILE A 209 -0.49 -0.04 8.02
CA ILE A 209 0.54 -0.27 9.04
C ILE A 209 -0.14 -0.81 10.30
N GLY A 210 -0.05 -2.13 10.53
CA GLY A 210 -0.56 -2.81 11.73
C GLY A 210 -2.09 -2.87 11.89
N TYR A 211 -2.86 -1.99 11.24
CA TYR A 211 -4.32 -1.90 11.34
C TYR A 211 -5.03 -2.51 10.13
N VAL A 212 -4.55 -3.66 9.69
CA VAL A 212 -4.89 -4.26 8.40
C VAL A 212 -6.15 -5.12 8.49
N GLY A 213 -7.27 -4.46 8.75
CA GLY A 213 -8.59 -5.07 8.87
C GLY A 213 -9.70 -4.05 8.65
N LEU A 214 -10.90 -4.54 8.36
CA LEU A 214 -12.09 -3.71 8.37
C LEU A 214 -12.54 -3.54 9.82
N TRP A 215 -12.31 -2.35 10.36
CA TRP A 215 -12.79 -1.94 11.68
C TRP A 215 -14.20 -1.39 11.56
N GLN A 216 -15.12 -1.86 12.40
CA GLN A 216 -16.54 -1.57 12.28
C GLN A 216 -16.83 -0.06 12.31
N TRP A 217 -16.28 0.65 13.29
CA TRP A 217 -16.49 2.08 13.46
C TRP A 217 -15.96 2.87 12.27
N ASP A 218 -14.72 2.59 11.86
CA ASP A 218 -14.06 3.23 10.72
C ASP A 218 -14.81 2.96 9.42
N ALA A 219 -15.27 1.73 9.19
CA ALA A 219 -16.02 1.34 8.00
C ALA A 219 -17.27 2.21 7.79
N TYR A 220 -17.95 2.64 8.87
CA TYR A 220 -19.09 3.54 8.78
C TYR A 220 -18.71 4.92 8.23
N PHE A 221 -17.63 5.52 8.74
CA PHE A 221 -17.16 6.83 8.26
C PHE A 221 -16.52 6.75 6.88
N ILE A 222 -15.79 5.68 6.61
CA ILE A 222 -15.22 5.42 5.30
C ILE A 222 -16.33 5.24 4.26
N ALA A 223 -17.39 4.48 4.54
CA ALA A 223 -18.55 4.35 3.65
C ALA A 223 -19.24 5.71 3.40
N VAL A 224 -19.34 6.55 4.43
CA VAL A 224 -19.85 7.94 4.32
C VAL A 224 -19.01 8.77 3.33
N GLY A 225 -17.68 8.63 3.34
CA GLY A 225 -16.80 9.29 2.37
C GLY A 225 -16.91 8.69 0.97
N LEU A 226 -16.80 7.37 0.86
CA LEU A 226 -16.81 6.62 -0.39
C LEU A 226 -18.09 6.82 -1.19
N ARG A 227 -19.25 6.96 -0.56
CA ARG A 227 -20.54 7.12 -1.27
C ARG A 227 -20.57 8.29 -2.27
N HIS A 228 -19.67 9.26 -2.12
CA HIS A 228 -19.58 10.44 -2.98
C HIS A 228 -18.91 10.17 -4.33
N GLY A 229 -18.19 9.05 -4.47
CA GLY A 229 -17.47 8.70 -5.70
C GLY A 229 -17.53 7.21 -6.08
N ASP A 230 -17.63 6.32 -5.08
CA ASP A 230 -17.75 4.88 -5.23
C ASP A 230 -18.80 4.31 -4.26
N PRO A 231 -20.11 4.45 -4.57
CA PRO A 231 -21.18 3.91 -3.75
C PRO A 231 -21.21 2.37 -3.70
N ALA A 232 -20.58 1.68 -4.66
CA ALA A 232 -20.49 0.23 -4.65
C ALA A 232 -19.49 -0.23 -3.59
N LEU A 233 -18.29 0.35 -3.55
CA LEU A 233 -17.31 0.07 -2.50
C LEU A 233 -17.81 0.54 -1.13
N ALA A 234 -18.54 1.66 -1.05
CA ALA A 234 -19.18 2.11 0.18
C ALA A 234 -20.17 1.08 0.73
N ARG A 235 -21.02 0.50 -0.14
CA ARG A 235 -21.93 -0.59 0.23
C ARG A 235 -21.15 -1.81 0.69
N GLU A 236 -20.09 -2.18 -0.02
CA GLU A 236 -19.25 -3.31 0.35
C GLU A 236 -18.64 -3.17 1.75
N GLN A 237 -18.24 -1.95 2.16
CA GLN A 237 -17.77 -1.71 3.53
C GLN A 237 -18.85 -1.99 4.58
N LEU A 238 -20.08 -1.57 4.32
CA LEU A 238 -21.22 -1.80 5.22
C LEU A 238 -21.64 -3.27 5.22
N ASP A 239 -21.66 -3.92 4.04
CA ASP A 239 -22.00 -5.33 3.91
C ASP A 239 -21.03 -6.18 4.72
N LEU A 240 -19.72 -5.88 4.66
CA LEU A 240 -18.70 -6.58 5.45
C LEU A 240 -18.85 -6.34 6.97
N ALA A 241 -19.08 -5.09 7.40
CA ALA A 241 -19.27 -4.74 8.80
C ALA A 241 -20.51 -5.44 9.42
N LEU A 242 -21.55 -5.67 8.61
CA LEU A 242 -22.82 -6.25 9.05
C LEU A 242 -22.92 -7.77 8.79
N ARG A 243 -21.88 -8.39 8.22
CA ARG A 243 -21.95 -9.76 7.68
C ARG A 243 -22.01 -10.86 8.74
N PHE A 244 -21.44 -10.61 9.92
CA PHE A 244 -21.20 -11.64 10.93
C PHE A 244 -21.84 -11.32 12.29
N PRO A 245 -23.16 -11.09 12.36
CA PRO A 245 -23.79 -10.91 13.66
C PRO A 245 -23.69 -12.20 14.48
N THR A 246 -23.42 -12.07 15.78
CA THR A 246 -23.56 -13.15 16.76
C THR A 246 -25.04 -13.52 16.95
N ALA A 247 -25.30 -14.58 17.72
CA ALA A 247 -26.66 -15.05 17.99
C ALA A 247 -27.56 -14.02 18.70
N ASP A 248 -26.97 -13.11 19.48
CA ASP A 248 -27.65 -12.00 20.16
C ASP A 248 -27.60 -10.68 19.38
N GLY A 249 -27.03 -10.67 18.18
CA GLY A 249 -27.00 -9.54 17.26
C GLY A 249 -25.82 -8.58 17.44
N GLN A 250 -24.83 -8.92 18.27
CA GLN A 250 -23.56 -8.18 18.34
C GLN A 250 -22.83 -8.29 16.99
N LEU A 251 -22.33 -7.15 16.51
CA LEU A 251 -21.53 -7.08 15.30
C LEU A 251 -20.03 -7.17 15.64
N PRO A 252 -19.20 -7.67 14.73
CA PRO A 252 -17.78 -7.77 14.98
C PRO A 252 -17.12 -6.40 14.99
N ASP A 253 -16.14 -6.21 15.88
CA ASP A 253 -15.31 -5.02 15.92
C ASP A 253 -14.37 -4.97 14.71
N VAL A 254 -13.81 -6.14 14.32
CA VAL A 254 -12.88 -6.25 13.20
C VAL A 254 -13.16 -7.47 12.34
N VAL A 255 -13.08 -7.29 11.02
CA VAL A 255 -12.99 -8.38 10.03
C VAL A 255 -11.65 -8.26 9.32
N HIS A 256 -10.75 -9.24 9.48
CA HIS A 256 -9.41 -9.22 8.91
C HIS A 256 -9.03 -10.58 8.32
N GLU A 257 -7.89 -10.67 7.64
CA GLU A 257 -7.53 -11.86 6.86
C GLU A 257 -7.37 -13.16 7.66
N LEU A 258 -7.10 -13.05 8.97
CA LEU A 258 -6.92 -14.21 9.85
C LEU A 258 -8.20 -14.57 10.63
N GLY A 259 -9.27 -13.76 10.56
CA GLY A 259 -10.48 -14.03 11.32
C GLY A 259 -11.44 -12.85 11.49
N VAL A 260 -12.41 -13.06 12.37
CA VAL A 260 -13.42 -12.08 12.77
C VAL A 260 -13.29 -11.89 14.27
N LEU A 261 -13.11 -10.66 14.72
CA LEU A 261 -13.07 -10.30 16.14
C LEU A 261 -14.45 -9.81 16.56
N ALA A 262 -15.27 -10.68 17.14
CA ALA A 262 -16.63 -10.38 17.59
C ALA A 262 -16.76 -10.23 19.10
N SER A 263 -15.86 -10.84 19.87
CA SER A 263 -15.77 -10.66 21.31
C SER A 263 -14.31 -10.64 21.79
N SER A 264 -14.12 -10.44 23.09
CA SER A 264 -12.80 -10.52 23.71
C SER A 264 -12.17 -11.91 23.67
N ASP A 265 -12.96 -12.96 23.46
CA ASP A 265 -12.45 -14.31 23.24
C ASP A 265 -11.69 -14.41 21.93
N ASP A 266 -12.03 -13.58 20.95
CA ASP A 266 -11.40 -13.59 19.62
C ASP A 266 -10.07 -12.83 19.61
N LEU A 267 -9.79 -12.00 20.63
CA LEU A 267 -8.58 -11.18 20.68
C LEU A 267 -7.29 -11.99 20.53
N PRO A 268 -6.24 -11.44 19.91
CA PRO A 268 -4.92 -12.05 19.88
C PRO A 268 -4.41 -12.41 21.28
N ALA A 269 -3.53 -13.41 21.37
CA ALA A 269 -3.01 -13.89 22.65
C ALA A 269 -2.26 -12.81 23.46
N SER A 270 -1.54 -11.92 22.78
CA SER A 270 -0.86 -10.76 23.38
C SER A 270 -1.83 -9.80 24.06
N ASP A 271 -2.98 -9.57 23.44
CA ASP A 271 -3.96 -8.57 23.88
C ASP A 271 -4.81 -9.12 25.01
N ARG A 272 -5.19 -10.40 24.95
CA ARG A 272 -5.80 -11.09 26.09
C ARG A 272 -4.88 -11.08 27.31
N GLU A 273 -3.58 -11.32 27.13
CA GLU A 273 -2.60 -11.25 28.22
C GLU A 273 -2.43 -9.84 28.78
N THR A 274 -2.43 -8.83 27.90
CA THR A 274 -2.35 -7.41 28.30
C THR A 274 -3.59 -6.97 29.07
N LEU A 275 -4.78 -7.36 28.61
CA LEU A 275 -6.05 -7.08 29.31
C LEU A 275 -6.15 -7.82 30.64
N ARG A 276 -5.65 -9.06 30.72
CA ARG A 276 -5.52 -9.79 32.00
C ARG A 276 -4.59 -9.06 32.97
N ARG A 277 -3.42 -8.59 32.49
CA ARG A 277 -2.48 -7.81 33.31
C ARG A 277 -3.06 -6.46 33.76
N ALA A 278 -3.91 -5.85 32.94
CA ALA A 278 -4.62 -4.63 33.27
C ALA A 278 -5.82 -4.84 34.21
N GLY A 279 -6.13 -6.09 34.58
CA GLY A 279 -7.24 -6.41 35.48
C GLY A 279 -8.62 -6.20 34.85
N SER A 280 -8.72 -6.25 33.51
CA SER A 280 -9.99 -6.11 32.82
C SER A 280 -10.83 -7.38 32.96
N ALA A 281 -12.07 -7.24 33.45
CA ALA A 281 -13.03 -8.34 33.53
C ALA A 281 -13.34 -8.98 32.17
N VAL A 282 -13.11 -8.23 31.08
CA VAL A 282 -13.32 -8.66 29.69
C VAL A 282 -12.36 -9.80 29.25
N ALA A 283 -11.25 -10.01 29.97
CA ALA A 283 -10.26 -11.05 29.65
C ALA A 283 -10.28 -12.27 30.60
N ASP A 284 -11.24 -12.30 31.53
CA ASP A 284 -11.49 -13.41 32.43
C ASP A 284 -12.65 -14.27 31.88
N PRO A 285 -12.39 -15.49 31.39
CA PRO A 285 -13.44 -16.38 30.89
C PRO A 285 -14.42 -16.85 31.97
N ALA A 286 -14.19 -16.50 33.24
CA ALA A 286 -15.09 -16.74 34.37
C ALA A 286 -15.79 -15.46 34.91
N ALA A 287 -15.55 -14.29 34.31
CA ALA A 287 -16.30 -13.09 34.65
C ALA A 287 -17.72 -13.16 34.03
N PRO A 288 -18.77 -12.80 34.80
CA PRO A 288 -20.16 -12.91 34.36
C PRO A 288 -20.56 -11.90 33.28
#